data_AF-A0A0D3JVJ1-F1
#
_entry.id   AF-A0A0D3JVJ1-F1
#
_cell.length_a   1.000
_cell.length_b   1.000
_cell.length_c   1.000
_cell.angle_alpha   90.00
_cell.angle_beta   90.00
_cell.angle_gamma   90.00
#
_symmetry.space_group_name_H-M   'P 1'
#
loop_
_entity.id
_entity.type
_entity.pdbx_description
1 polymer ?
#
loop_
_entity_poly.entity_id
_entity_poly.type
_entity_poly.pdbx_seq_one_letter_code
_entity_poly.pdbx_strand_id
1 'polypeptide(L)'
;MLLFHGTAERAATDVLAHQNGLDPRFSNGGFYGQGIYLAEDPSYPIGGRYAHRISGSGGSRVQLLIVKAALGSQQEMGQRISAETRAMRMPDVRVEGPPRLLYNSVRGGPHRPFVSGGGENGCDASIVHVVYESRQMYPAYVIEVEMEMGAEVVAAVRAMGVAAVAAALRAHGSVSRVALAACGRLGRLCAEVRNKQAAADAGAIEAIVAAMQAHPQVADVQQNGCCAMANVCCGTDAAGLARKQRAADAGAFEAIVAALQAHPQDAGVQQQGCLALGNVCSGTDAAGLARNQRAADAGAIEVVVAALQVHPQVAVVQQNGCGAMANVCLGSDAAAIARKQRAADAGAIEAIVVALQAHPQVAVVQQNGCQAMANVCSGSDAAALARIQRAADAGGIEVAVAALQAHPQVAVVQQSGCRAMFNVCFGSDAAARARRQRAVTVGATEAVAGAMQAHPGDAAVQRQGQRLRDLLA
;
A
#
# COMPACT_ATOMS: atom_id res chain seq x y z
N MET A 1 11.50 35.29 24.97
CA MET A 1 10.31 34.79 24.25
C MET A 1 10.30 33.27 24.31
N LEU A 2 9.15 32.65 24.50
CA LEU A 2 8.98 31.19 24.36
C LEU A 2 8.62 30.91 22.91
N LEU A 3 9.34 29.99 22.27
CA LEU A 3 9.19 29.64 20.87
C LEU A 3 9.11 28.12 20.70
N PHE A 4 8.50 27.68 19.61
CA PHE A 4 8.25 26.26 19.35
C PHE A 4 9.28 25.70 18.37
N HIS A 5 9.82 24.55 18.72
CA HIS A 5 10.74 23.79 17.88
C HIS A 5 10.26 22.34 17.75
N GLY A 6 10.26 21.84 16.52
CA GLY A 6 9.98 20.44 16.23
C GLY A 6 11.27 19.66 16.00
N THR A 7 11.36 18.46 16.57
CA THR A 7 12.55 17.58 16.50
C THR A 7 12.47 16.49 15.42
N ALA A 8 11.45 16.57 14.56
CA ALA A 8 11.18 15.72 13.40
C ALA A 8 11.27 14.22 13.73
N GLU A 9 12.24 13.52 13.17
CA GLU A 9 12.39 12.07 13.33
C GLU A 9 12.85 11.66 14.74
N ARG A 10 13.28 12.60 15.58
CA ARG A 10 13.82 12.32 16.92
C ARG A 10 12.86 12.75 18.02
N ALA A 11 12.72 11.94 19.07
CA ALA A 11 12.03 12.35 20.27
C ALA A 11 12.77 13.51 20.92
N ALA A 12 12.04 14.47 21.47
CA ALA A 12 12.60 15.61 22.18
C ALA A 12 13.46 15.17 23.37
N THR A 13 13.09 14.07 24.02
CA THR A 13 13.87 13.45 25.11
C THR A 13 15.25 13.01 24.63
N ASP A 14 15.36 12.42 23.45
CA ASP A 14 16.64 11.96 22.89
C ASP A 14 17.53 13.14 22.51
N VAL A 15 16.92 14.19 21.94
CA VAL A 15 17.62 15.43 21.61
C VAL A 15 18.18 16.09 22.86
N LEU A 16 17.42 16.14 23.95
CA LEU A 16 17.86 16.74 25.22
C LEU A 16 18.87 15.87 25.98
N ALA A 17 18.83 14.54 25.81
CA ALA A 17 19.80 13.63 26.42
C ALA A 17 21.18 13.67 25.74
N HIS A 18 21.24 14.17 24.50
CA HIS A 18 22.49 14.32 23.78
C HIS A 18 23.38 15.41 24.41
N GLN A 19 24.70 15.18 24.51
CA GLN A 19 25.65 16.09 25.17
C GLN A 19 25.65 17.54 24.65
N ASN A 20 25.27 17.73 23.38
CA ASN A 20 25.17 19.05 22.74
C ASN A 20 23.74 19.62 22.69
N GLY A 21 22.73 18.85 23.11
CA GLY A 21 21.32 19.26 23.09
C GLY A 21 20.84 19.76 21.72
N LEU A 22 20.09 20.87 21.74
CA LEU A 22 19.76 21.63 20.54
C LEU A 22 20.99 22.37 20.02
N ASP A 23 21.50 21.92 18.87
CA ASP A 23 22.72 22.47 18.28
C ASP A 23 22.52 22.74 16.77
N PRO A 24 22.83 23.96 16.27
CA PRO A 24 22.71 24.31 14.86
C PRO A 24 23.51 23.42 13.91
N ARG A 25 24.56 22.72 14.39
CA ARG A 25 25.33 21.77 13.57
C ARG A 25 24.52 20.56 13.13
N PHE A 26 23.43 20.24 13.83
CA PHE A 26 22.49 19.17 13.44
C PHE A 26 21.41 19.65 12.46
N SER A 27 21.38 20.95 12.14
CA SER A 27 20.48 21.51 11.15
C SER A 27 21.04 21.30 9.73
N ASN A 28 20.18 20.84 8.82
CA ASN A 28 20.45 20.82 7.37
C ASN A 28 20.19 22.18 6.70
N GLY A 29 19.84 23.19 7.49
CA GLY A 29 19.48 24.53 7.04
C GLY A 29 18.04 24.68 6.55
N GLY A 30 17.67 25.93 6.23
CA GLY A 30 16.33 26.28 5.77
C GLY A 30 16.31 27.61 5.00
N PHE A 31 15.23 28.37 5.14
CA PHE A 31 15.03 29.64 4.41
C PHE A 31 16.14 30.68 4.62
N TYR A 32 16.79 30.61 5.79
CA TYR A 32 17.83 31.50 6.28
C TYR A 32 19.12 30.74 6.64
N GLY A 33 19.37 29.62 5.95
CA GLY A 33 20.61 28.88 6.07
C GLY A 33 20.72 28.01 7.32
N GLN A 34 21.96 27.67 7.70
CA GLN A 34 22.23 26.63 8.70
C GLN A 34 22.10 27.14 10.14
N GLY A 35 20.87 27.18 10.64
CA GLY A 35 20.54 27.55 12.02
C GLY A 35 19.41 26.70 12.61
N ILE A 36 19.07 26.94 13.87
CA ILE A 36 17.88 26.36 14.50
C ILE A 36 16.69 27.28 14.30
N TYR A 37 15.62 26.72 13.76
CA TYR A 37 14.37 27.41 13.46
C TYR A 37 13.40 27.26 14.62
N LEU A 38 12.91 28.39 15.11
CA LEU A 38 12.01 28.53 16.26
C LEU A 38 10.79 29.34 15.84
N ALA A 39 9.59 28.76 15.89
CA ALA A 39 8.35 29.40 15.46
C ALA A 39 7.64 30.11 16.63
N GLU A 40 6.97 31.22 16.36
CA GLU A 40 6.08 31.88 17.33
C GLU A 40 4.78 31.08 17.56
N ASP A 41 4.32 30.33 16.55
CA ASP A 41 3.07 29.57 16.57
C ASP A 41 3.35 28.05 16.44
N PRO A 42 2.79 27.20 17.33
CA PRO A 42 3.02 25.76 17.30
C PRO A 42 2.40 25.06 16.08
N SER A 43 1.42 25.66 15.40
CA SER A 43 0.83 25.12 14.17
C SER A 43 1.85 24.98 13.05
N TYR A 44 2.90 25.82 13.02
CA TYR A 44 3.95 25.75 12.01
C TYR A 44 4.75 24.45 12.08
N PRO A 45 5.35 24.06 13.23
CA PRO A 45 6.03 22.78 13.33
C PRO A 45 5.07 21.58 13.24
N ILE A 46 3.83 21.70 13.73
CA ILE A 46 2.82 20.62 13.72
C ILE A 46 2.26 20.35 12.32
N GLY A 47 1.95 21.41 11.57
CA GLY A 47 1.44 21.34 10.21
C GLY A 47 2.47 20.73 9.28
N GLY A 48 3.75 21.05 9.48
CA GLY A 48 4.87 20.54 8.69
C GLY A 48 5.36 19.13 9.02
N ARG A 49 6.56 18.84 8.53
CA ARG A 49 7.33 17.61 8.86
C ARG A 49 8.20 17.76 10.12
N TYR A 50 8.00 18.82 10.89
CA TYR A 50 8.96 19.24 11.92
C TYR A 50 8.59 18.70 13.30
N ALA A 51 7.32 18.53 13.64
CA ALA A 51 6.93 17.94 14.91
C ALA A 51 7.27 16.44 14.97
N HIS A 52 7.74 15.97 16.13
CA HIS A 52 7.98 14.54 16.32
C HIS A 52 6.67 13.82 16.58
N ARG A 53 6.32 12.83 15.76
CA ARG A 53 5.08 12.06 15.91
C ARG A 53 5.30 10.89 16.86
N ILE A 54 4.47 10.80 17.90
CA ILE A 54 4.56 9.73 18.89
C ILE A 54 4.04 8.43 18.29
N SER A 55 4.88 7.39 18.29
CA SER A 55 4.52 6.07 17.77
C SER A 55 3.34 5.46 18.55
N GLY A 56 2.49 4.70 17.86
CA GLY A 56 1.33 4.06 18.47
C GLY A 56 0.11 4.97 18.68
N SER A 57 0.20 6.28 18.40
CA SER A 57 -0.93 7.21 18.51
C SER A 57 -1.76 7.33 17.22
N GLY A 58 -1.38 6.65 16.13
CA GLY A 58 -1.97 6.88 14.80
C GLY A 58 -1.74 8.30 14.28
N GLY A 59 -0.63 8.94 14.69
CA GLY A 59 -0.25 10.30 14.27
C GLY A 59 -0.97 11.45 14.98
N SER A 60 -1.87 11.16 15.92
CA SER A 60 -2.68 12.14 16.67
C SER A 60 -1.94 12.91 17.78
N ARG A 61 -0.79 12.40 18.23
CA ARG A 61 0.02 13.01 19.29
C ARG A 61 1.38 13.34 18.74
N VAL A 62 1.81 14.56 19.02
CA VAL A 62 3.11 15.06 18.60
C VAL A 62 3.84 15.68 19.77
N GLN A 63 5.16 15.68 19.70
CA GLN A 63 6.03 16.26 20.70
C GLN A 63 6.76 17.47 20.11
N LEU A 64 6.83 18.55 20.90
CA LEU A 64 7.56 19.78 20.59
C LEU A 64 8.44 20.19 21.76
N LEU A 65 9.49 20.94 21.46
CA LEU A 65 10.26 21.69 22.43
C LEU A 65 9.77 23.13 22.49
N ILE A 66 9.47 23.61 23.70
CA ILE A 66 9.36 25.05 23.95
C ILE A 66 10.74 25.56 24.36
N VAL A 67 11.29 26.46 23.56
CA VAL A 67 12.65 27.00 23.70
C VAL A 67 12.57 28.47 24.07
N LYS A 68 13.24 28.86 25.15
CA LYS A 68 13.56 30.27 25.40
C LYS A 68 14.78 30.64 24.57
N ALA A 69 14.65 31.64 23.72
CA ALA A 69 15.75 32.09 22.85
C ALA A 69 16.26 33.50 23.23
N ALA A 70 17.57 33.65 23.28
CA ALA A 70 18.28 34.93 23.39
C ALA A 70 18.57 35.47 21.99
N LEU A 71 17.61 36.21 21.45
CA LEU A 71 17.59 36.63 20.05
C LEU A 71 18.55 37.79 19.73
N GLY A 72 18.92 38.62 20.71
CA GLY A 72 19.80 39.77 20.51
C GLY A 72 19.27 40.75 19.46
N SER A 73 20.18 41.41 18.73
CA SER A 73 19.78 42.18 17.55
C SER A 73 19.36 41.24 16.42
N GLN A 74 18.17 41.47 15.84
CA GLN A 74 17.63 40.61 14.80
C GLN A 74 17.73 41.29 13.44
N GLN A 75 18.11 40.52 12.41
CA GLN A 75 17.96 40.96 11.03
C GLN A 75 16.54 40.64 10.57
N GLU A 76 15.77 41.68 10.21
CA GLU A 76 14.42 41.54 9.67
C GLU A 76 14.49 41.14 8.19
N MET A 77 14.01 39.94 7.88
CA MET A 77 14.00 39.39 6.53
C MET A 77 12.62 39.45 5.86
N GLY A 78 11.56 39.72 6.64
CA GLY A 78 10.19 39.60 6.17
C GLY A 78 9.96 38.26 5.48
N GLN A 79 9.30 38.27 4.33
CA GLN A 79 9.01 37.06 3.54
C GLN A 79 10.11 36.72 2.50
N ARG A 80 11.26 37.40 2.52
CA ARG A 80 12.30 37.23 1.51
C ARG A 80 12.98 35.86 1.64
N ILE A 81 12.98 35.08 0.55
CA ILE A 81 13.69 33.80 0.45
C ILE A 81 14.38 33.75 -0.91
N SER A 82 15.69 33.56 -0.92
CA SER A 82 16.50 33.46 -2.13
C SER A 82 17.62 32.42 -1.98
N ALA A 83 18.41 32.21 -3.03
CA ALA A 83 19.58 31.33 -2.94
C ALA A 83 20.58 31.86 -1.90
N GLU A 84 20.73 33.18 -1.81
CA GLU A 84 21.61 33.86 -0.87
C GLU A 84 21.15 33.66 0.57
N THR A 85 19.85 33.83 0.86
CA THR A 85 19.35 33.62 2.24
C THR A 85 19.48 32.17 2.68
N ARG A 86 19.30 31.22 1.77
CA ARG A 86 19.48 29.78 2.04
C ARG A 86 20.95 29.38 2.24
N ALA A 87 21.88 30.13 1.68
CA ALA A 87 23.32 29.88 1.82
C ALA A 87 23.93 30.50 3.09
N MET A 88 23.13 31.21 3.90
CA MET A 88 23.62 31.87 5.11
C MET A 88 24.15 30.87 6.14
N ARG A 89 25.24 31.23 6.82
CA ARG A 89 25.70 30.54 8.05
C ARG A 89 25.53 31.40 9.29
N MET A 90 25.48 32.72 9.11
CA MET A 90 25.20 33.73 10.13
C MET A 90 24.81 35.05 9.41
N PRO A 91 23.93 35.89 9.98
CA PRO A 91 23.53 37.16 9.36
C PRO A 91 24.68 38.17 9.23
N ASP A 92 24.76 38.81 8.05
CA ASP A 92 25.64 39.93 7.66
C ASP A 92 27.00 40.03 8.39
N VAL A 93 27.87 39.03 8.19
CA VAL A 93 29.28 39.16 8.57
C VAL A 93 29.98 40.07 7.55
N ARG A 94 30.54 41.22 7.97
CA ARG A 94 31.42 42.02 7.11
C ARG A 94 32.62 41.17 6.70
N VAL A 95 32.91 41.14 5.39
CA VAL A 95 34.05 40.40 4.81
C VAL A 95 35.38 41.18 4.98
N GLU A 96 35.35 42.48 5.33
CA GLU A 96 36.55 43.29 5.57
C GLU A 96 36.45 44.18 6.83
N GLY A 97 37.52 44.18 7.65
CA GLY A 97 37.66 44.89 8.93
C GLY A 97 37.49 44.00 10.17
N PRO A 98 37.82 44.49 11.40
CA PRO A 98 37.70 43.68 12.61
C PRO A 98 36.23 43.25 12.82
N PRO A 99 35.97 41.96 13.10
CA PRO A 99 34.62 41.42 13.10
C PRO A 99 33.77 42.06 14.20
N ARG A 100 32.72 42.77 13.79
CA ARG A 100 31.58 43.09 14.65
C ARG A 100 30.36 42.38 14.08
N LEU A 101 29.73 41.54 14.91
CA LEU A 101 28.43 40.96 14.63
C LEU A 101 27.40 42.09 14.57
N LEU A 102 26.76 42.28 13.42
CA LEU A 102 25.68 43.24 13.26
C LEU A 102 24.37 42.69 13.84
N TYR A 103 24.16 41.38 13.69
CA TYR A 103 22.97 40.69 14.15
C TYR A 103 23.33 39.37 14.84
N ASN A 104 22.51 38.98 15.81
CA ASN A 104 22.65 37.73 16.56
C ASN A 104 21.65 36.67 16.09
N SER A 105 20.57 37.06 15.40
CA SER A 105 19.57 36.14 14.87
C SER A 105 18.86 36.73 13.66
N VAL A 106 18.06 35.89 12.99
CA VAL A 106 17.16 36.31 11.92
C VAL A 106 15.72 36.24 12.41
N ARG A 107 14.91 37.23 12.01
CA ARG A 107 13.45 37.18 12.12
C ARG A 107 12.87 37.24 10.71
N GLY A 108 12.05 36.25 10.36
CA GLY A 108 11.47 36.17 9.01
C GLY A 108 10.12 35.48 9.01
N GLY A 109 9.29 35.83 8.04
CA GLY A 109 7.95 35.31 7.85
C GLY A 109 6.87 36.40 7.79
N PRO A 110 5.59 36.01 7.89
CA PRO A 110 5.15 34.65 8.19
C PRO A 110 5.45 33.67 7.06
N HIS A 111 5.93 32.49 7.43
CA HIS A 111 6.27 31.39 6.53
C HIS A 111 5.34 30.21 6.76
N ARG A 112 5.26 29.34 5.76
CA ARG A 112 4.49 28.09 5.84
C ARG A 112 5.41 26.88 5.62
N PRO A 113 5.20 25.76 6.33
CA PRO A 113 6.11 24.61 6.30
C PRO A 113 6.23 23.90 4.94
N PHE A 114 5.22 24.02 4.06
CA PHE A 114 5.19 23.34 2.75
C PHE A 114 5.33 24.25 1.54
N VAL A 115 5.37 25.57 1.73
CA VAL A 115 5.47 26.54 0.63
C VAL A 115 6.87 27.12 0.62
N SER A 116 7.52 27.11 -0.55
CA SER A 116 8.79 27.81 -0.74
C SER A 116 8.53 29.32 -0.89
N GLY A 117 8.11 29.99 0.19
CA GLY A 117 7.73 31.41 0.17
C GLY A 117 6.99 31.87 1.42
N GLY A 118 6.90 33.19 1.63
CA GLY A 118 6.05 33.77 2.67
C GLY A 118 4.56 33.73 2.31
N GLY A 119 3.71 33.81 3.34
CA GLY A 119 2.26 33.86 3.16
C GLY A 119 1.51 34.06 4.48
N GLU A 120 0.60 35.04 4.51
CA GLU A 120 -0.13 35.48 5.70
C GLU A 120 -1.48 34.75 5.91
N ASN A 121 -1.96 34.00 4.91
CA ASN A 121 -3.36 33.51 4.85
C ASN A 121 -3.52 32.00 5.07
N GLY A 122 -2.74 31.38 5.97
CA GLY A 122 -2.82 29.95 6.27
C GLY A 122 -2.86 29.66 7.76
N CYS A 123 -3.61 28.62 8.17
CA CYS A 123 -3.72 28.19 9.58
C CYS A 123 -2.44 27.56 10.16
N ASP A 124 -1.38 27.44 9.34
CA ASP A 124 -0.07 26.88 9.67
C ASP A 124 1.08 27.90 9.47
N ALA A 125 0.75 29.18 9.28
CA ALA A 125 1.72 30.24 9.04
C ALA A 125 2.30 30.78 10.36
N SER A 126 3.60 31.04 10.42
CA SER A 126 4.24 31.62 11.61
C SER A 126 5.44 32.49 11.28
N ILE A 127 5.70 33.48 12.14
CA ILE A 127 7.01 34.13 12.20
C ILE A 127 8.01 33.11 12.74
N VAL A 128 9.14 33.00 12.06
CA VAL A 128 10.22 32.10 12.43
C VAL A 128 11.46 32.90 12.78
N HIS A 129 12.04 32.56 13.92
CA HIS A 129 13.32 33.05 14.39
C HIS A 129 14.39 32.01 14.15
N VAL A 130 15.53 32.44 13.63
CA VAL A 130 16.68 31.55 13.39
C VAL A 130 17.85 31.99 14.24
N VAL A 131 18.33 31.08 15.07
CA VAL A 131 19.50 31.26 15.92
C VAL A 131 20.63 30.35 15.44
N TYR A 132 21.87 30.83 15.56
CA TYR A 132 23.03 30.21 14.92
C TYR A 132 24.06 29.71 15.94
N GLU A 133 23.83 29.96 17.24
CA GLU A 133 24.71 29.49 18.31
C GLU A 133 23.90 28.75 19.39
N SER A 134 24.41 27.60 19.83
CA SER A 134 23.75 26.75 20.83
C SER A 134 23.47 27.48 22.15
N ARG A 135 24.36 28.40 22.56
CA ARG A 135 24.21 29.22 23.78
C ARG A 135 23.06 30.22 23.76
N GLN A 136 22.43 30.43 22.60
CA GLN A 136 21.24 31.29 22.49
C GLN A 136 19.95 30.56 22.85
N MET A 137 19.99 29.23 23.02
CA MET A 137 18.79 28.40 23.19
C MET A 137 18.76 27.74 24.56
N TYR A 138 17.61 27.82 25.20
CA TYR A 138 17.34 27.21 26.49
C TYR A 138 16.03 26.41 26.37
N PRO A 139 16.09 25.09 26.10
CA PRO A 139 14.92 24.24 26.10
C PRO A 139 14.26 24.30 27.48
N ALA A 140 13.03 24.81 27.54
CA ALA A 140 12.31 25.07 28.78
C ALA A 140 11.31 23.96 29.11
N TYR A 141 10.61 23.45 28.10
CA TYR A 141 9.60 22.40 28.26
C TYR A 141 9.63 21.44 27.08
N VAL A 142 9.41 20.16 27.37
CA VAL A 142 8.91 19.18 26.39
C VAL A 142 7.40 19.19 26.53
N ILE A 143 6.68 19.48 25.46
CA ILE A 143 5.22 19.38 25.44
C ILE A 143 4.80 18.25 24.52
N GLU A 144 3.78 17.52 24.94
CA GLU A 144 3.03 16.61 24.08
C GLU A 144 1.71 17.28 23.74
N VAL A 145 1.47 17.46 22.46
CA VAL A 145 0.23 18.01 21.92
C VAL A 145 -0.56 16.84 21.37
N GLU A 146 -1.65 16.50 22.06
CA GLU A 146 -2.70 15.70 21.46
C GLU A 146 -3.53 16.63 20.60
N MET A 147 -3.52 16.39 19.29
CA MET A 147 -4.36 17.15 18.38
C MET A 147 -5.81 16.69 18.62
N GLU A 148 -6.55 17.41 19.46
CA GLU A 148 -8.00 17.22 19.66
C GLU A 148 -8.74 17.51 18.35
N MET A 149 -8.74 16.52 17.46
CA MET A 149 -9.30 16.65 16.13
C MET A 149 -10.63 15.92 16.03
N GLY A 150 -11.73 16.54 16.46
CA GLY A 150 -13.08 16.06 16.16
C GLY A 150 -13.33 14.61 16.59
N ALA A 151 -12.83 14.21 17.76
CA ALA A 151 -13.07 12.89 18.34
C ALA A 151 -14.58 12.58 18.41
N GLU A 152 -15.40 13.58 18.72
CA GLU A 152 -16.87 13.48 18.68
C GLU A 152 -17.40 13.17 17.27
N VAL A 153 -16.90 13.86 16.24
CA VAL A 153 -17.29 13.62 14.84
C VAL A 153 -16.87 12.22 14.40
N VAL A 154 -15.65 11.80 14.74
CA VAL A 154 -15.14 10.46 14.43
C VAL A 154 -15.91 9.39 15.19
N ALA A 155 -16.23 9.60 16.47
CA ALA A 155 -17.05 8.71 17.28
C ALA A 155 -18.47 8.59 16.72
N ALA A 156 -19.08 9.71 16.34
CA ALA A 156 -20.38 9.76 15.68
C ALA A 156 -20.37 8.94 14.39
N VAL A 157 -19.40 9.17 13.49
CA VAL A 157 -19.24 8.39 12.25
C VAL A 157 -19.04 6.90 12.52
N ARG A 158 -18.27 6.54 13.56
CA ARG A 158 -18.05 5.13 13.95
C ARG A 158 -19.31 4.44 14.49
N ALA A 159 -20.27 5.20 15.03
CA ALA A 159 -21.55 4.68 15.51
C ALA A 159 -22.61 4.55 14.40
N MET A 160 -22.44 5.24 13.27
CA MET A 160 -23.44 5.28 12.18
C MET A 160 -23.77 3.89 11.60
N GLY A 161 -25.02 3.74 11.16
CA GLY A 161 -25.46 2.63 10.31
C GLY A 161 -25.05 2.85 8.84
N VAL A 162 -25.32 1.86 7.98
CA VAL A 162 -24.82 1.79 6.59
C VAL A 162 -25.15 3.04 5.77
N ALA A 163 -26.43 3.45 5.70
CA ALA A 163 -26.84 4.60 4.90
C ALA A 163 -26.24 5.92 5.41
N ALA A 164 -26.20 6.10 6.74
CA ALA A 164 -25.67 7.30 7.37
C ALA A 164 -24.14 7.44 7.15
N VAL A 165 -23.39 6.35 7.30
CA VAL A 165 -21.93 6.40 7.08
C VAL A 165 -21.58 6.61 5.61
N ALA A 166 -22.35 6.04 4.67
CA ALA A 166 -22.18 6.30 3.24
C ALA A 166 -22.48 7.76 2.89
N ALA A 167 -23.55 8.33 3.46
CA ALA A 167 -23.87 9.76 3.29
C ALA A 167 -22.79 10.67 3.88
N ALA A 168 -22.27 10.36 5.08
CA ALA A 168 -21.19 11.11 5.69
C ALA A 168 -19.90 11.06 4.84
N LEU A 169 -19.57 9.90 4.27
CA LEU A 169 -18.42 9.76 3.36
C LEU A 169 -18.61 10.57 2.07
N ARG A 170 -19.82 10.60 1.50
CA ARG A 170 -20.11 11.43 0.31
C ARG A 170 -20.01 12.92 0.60
N ALA A 171 -20.51 13.37 1.75
CA ALA A 171 -20.53 14.79 2.09
C ALA A 171 -19.16 15.32 2.54
N HIS A 172 -18.35 14.48 3.22
CA HIS A 172 -17.15 14.91 3.93
C HIS A 172 -15.92 14.06 3.62
N GLY A 173 -15.94 13.29 2.52
CA GLY A 173 -14.85 12.42 2.11
C GLY A 173 -13.54 13.15 1.78
N SER A 174 -13.59 14.45 1.49
CA SER A 174 -12.39 15.30 1.36
C SER A 174 -11.69 15.60 2.68
N VAL A 175 -12.27 15.20 3.82
CA VAL A 175 -11.67 15.34 5.15
C VAL A 175 -11.09 13.99 5.57
N SER A 176 -9.76 13.89 5.66
CA SER A 176 -9.04 12.62 5.85
C SER A 176 -9.52 11.79 7.06
N ARG A 177 -9.80 12.45 8.20
CA ARG A 177 -10.34 11.77 9.40
C ARG A 177 -11.73 11.17 9.20
N VAL A 178 -12.60 11.85 8.43
CA VAL A 178 -13.95 11.35 8.14
C VAL A 178 -13.86 10.21 7.13
N ALA A 179 -13.05 10.38 6.08
CA ALA A 179 -12.75 9.31 5.13
C ALA A 179 -12.23 8.05 5.85
N LEU A 180 -11.25 8.21 6.74
CA LEU A 180 -10.69 7.12 7.53
C LEU A 180 -11.75 6.41 8.37
N ALA A 181 -12.51 7.17 9.15
CA ALA A 181 -13.52 6.64 10.06
C ALA A 181 -14.68 5.95 9.31
N ALA A 182 -15.15 6.58 8.23
CA ALA A 182 -16.26 6.09 7.44
C ALA A 182 -15.89 4.86 6.61
N CYS A 183 -14.74 4.86 5.94
CA CYS A 183 -14.23 3.67 5.23
C CYS A 183 -14.03 2.51 6.22
N GLY A 184 -13.41 2.74 7.38
CA GLY A 184 -13.22 1.71 8.39
C GLY A 184 -14.55 1.16 8.95
N ARG A 185 -15.56 2.03 9.12
CA ARG A 185 -16.90 1.62 9.55
C ARG A 185 -17.64 0.84 8.46
N LEU A 186 -17.59 1.29 7.21
CA LEU A 186 -18.14 0.58 6.06
C LEU A 186 -17.51 -0.80 5.89
N GLY A 187 -16.18 -0.90 6.03
CA GLY A 187 -15.46 -2.17 6.01
C GLY A 187 -15.99 -3.16 7.05
N ARG A 188 -16.18 -2.73 8.30
CA ARG A 188 -16.76 -3.58 9.35
C ARG A 188 -18.23 -3.95 9.08
N LEU A 189 -19.06 -2.97 8.70
CA LEU A 189 -20.48 -3.23 8.46
C LEU A 189 -20.70 -4.17 7.28
N CYS A 190 -19.92 -4.04 6.21
CA CYS A 190 -20.05 -4.84 4.99
C CYS A 190 -19.36 -6.20 5.07
N ALA A 191 -18.72 -6.55 6.19
CA ALA A 191 -18.38 -7.94 6.48
C ALA A 191 -19.65 -8.81 6.52
N GLU A 192 -20.75 -8.26 7.03
CA GLU A 192 -22.07 -8.88 7.03
C GLU A 192 -22.74 -8.82 5.65
N VAL A 193 -23.11 -9.98 5.09
CA VAL A 193 -23.69 -10.09 3.74
C VAL A 193 -24.92 -9.18 3.54
N ARG A 194 -25.81 -9.12 4.54
CA ARG A 194 -27.04 -8.30 4.49
C ARG A 194 -26.80 -6.81 4.27
N ASN A 195 -25.62 -6.30 4.64
CA ASN A 195 -25.31 -4.87 4.57
C ASN A 195 -24.71 -4.46 3.23
N LYS A 196 -24.17 -5.41 2.44
CA LYS A 196 -23.40 -5.09 1.24
C LYS A 196 -24.24 -4.44 0.15
N GLN A 197 -25.46 -4.93 -0.06
CA GLN A 197 -26.38 -4.34 -1.04
C GLN A 197 -26.87 -2.96 -0.57
N ALA A 198 -27.29 -2.84 0.69
CA ALA A 198 -27.70 -1.55 1.26
C ALA A 198 -26.59 -0.49 1.19
N ALA A 199 -25.32 -0.88 1.34
CA ALA A 199 -24.18 0.04 1.19
C ALA A 199 -24.03 0.51 -0.25
N ALA A 200 -24.14 -0.39 -1.22
CA ALA A 200 -24.13 -0.03 -2.63
C ALA A 200 -25.30 0.91 -2.98
N ASP A 201 -26.52 0.59 -2.55
CA ASP A 201 -27.71 1.42 -2.79
C ASP A 201 -27.56 2.82 -2.17
N ALA A 202 -26.89 2.94 -1.03
CA ALA A 202 -26.57 4.21 -0.39
C ALA A 202 -25.41 5.02 -1.05
N GLY A 203 -24.82 4.50 -2.13
CA GLY A 203 -23.74 5.15 -2.88
C GLY A 203 -22.36 5.01 -2.21
N ALA A 204 -22.15 3.98 -1.39
CA ALA A 204 -20.87 3.80 -0.69
C ALA A 204 -19.71 3.51 -1.65
N ILE A 205 -19.94 2.83 -2.76
CA ILE A 205 -18.89 2.44 -3.72
C ILE A 205 -18.21 3.69 -4.29
N GLU A 206 -19.00 4.61 -4.85
CA GLU A 206 -18.50 5.87 -5.41
C GLU A 206 -17.85 6.74 -4.33
N ALA A 207 -18.43 6.75 -3.13
CA ALA A 207 -17.91 7.52 -2.00
C ALA A 207 -16.53 7.01 -1.53
N ILE A 208 -16.33 5.69 -1.51
CA ILE A 208 -15.04 5.07 -1.17
C ILE A 208 -13.98 5.45 -2.21
N VAL A 209 -14.31 5.35 -3.51
CA VAL A 209 -13.39 5.72 -4.59
C VAL A 209 -12.99 7.19 -4.47
N ALA A 210 -13.96 8.10 -4.31
CA ALA A 210 -13.70 9.52 -4.17
C ALA A 210 -12.83 9.84 -2.95
N ALA A 211 -13.06 9.16 -1.82
CA ALA A 211 -12.26 9.34 -0.61
C ALA A 211 -10.81 8.84 -0.78
N MET A 212 -10.61 7.71 -1.44
CA MET A 212 -9.27 7.20 -1.76
C MET A 212 -8.52 8.17 -2.69
N GLN A 213 -9.20 8.71 -3.71
CA GLN A 213 -8.62 9.68 -4.64
C GLN A 213 -8.31 11.02 -3.98
N ALA A 214 -9.10 11.45 -2.99
CA ALA A 214 -8.86 12.70 -2.25
C ALA A 214 -7.67 12.61 -1.28
N HIS A 215 -7.31 11.41 -0.82
CA HIS A 215 -6.28 11.20 0.22
C HIS A 215 -5.18 10.21 -0.19
N PRO A 216 -4.55 10.35 -1.37
CA PRO A 216 -3.63 9.34 -1.90
C PRO A 216 -2.42 9.08 -0.99
N GLN A 217 -2.00 10.08 -0.20
CA GLN A 217 -0.84 10.00 0.68
C GLN A 217 -1.17 9.54 2.12
N VAL A 218 -2.43 9.24 2.44
CA VAL A 218 -2.85 8.79 3.78
C VAL A 218 -3.06 7.28 3.78
N ALA A 219 -2.04 6.53 4.17
CA ALA A 219 -2.02 5.07 4.13
C ALA A 219 -3.25 4.43 4.80
N ASP A 220 -3.63 4.90 6.00
CA ASP A 220 -4.79 4.34 6.71
C ASP A 220 -6.12 4.53 5.95
N VAL A 221 -6.28 5.64 5.22
CA VAL A 221 -7.46 5.87 4.37
C VAL A 221 -7.46 4.90 3.19
N GLN A 222 -6.29 4.69 2.58
CA GLN A 222 -6.14 3.75 1.46
C GLN A 222 -6.42 2.30 1.91
N GLN A 223 -5.84 1.87 3.03
CA GLN A 223 -6.08 0.54 3.59
C GLN A 223 -7.56 0.32 3.90
N ASN A 224 -8.20 1.26 4.62
CA ASN A 224 -9.60 1.13 4.98
C ASN A 224 -10.53 1.27 3.76
N GLY A 225 -10.19 2.10 2.79
CA GLY A 225 -10.91 2.25 1.53
C GLY A 225 -10.90 0.94 0.73
N CYS A 226 -9.72 0.36 0.53
CA CYS A 226 -9.58 -0.95 -0.11
C CYS A 226 -10.33 -2.05 0.65
N CYS A 227 -10.24 -2.08 1.99
CA CYS A 227 -10.97 -3.05 2.81
C CYS A 227 -12.50 -2.91 2.66
N ALA A 228 -13.01 -1.69 2.69
CA ALA A 228 -14.42 -1.40 2.47
C ALA A 228 -14.87 -1.83 1.07
N MET A 229 -14.08 -1.50 0.04
CA MET A 229 -14.34 -1.89 -1.34
C MET A 229 -14.38 -3.42 -1.50
N ALA A 230 -13.41 -4.13 -0.92
CA ALA A 230 -13.33 -5.58 -0.93
C ALA A 230 -14.58 -6.22 -0.32
N ASN A 231 -15.04 -5.72 0.83
CA ASN A 231 -16.20 -6.25 1.54
C ASN A 231 -17.51 -5.92 0.82
N VAL A 232 -17.68 -4.69 0.34
CA VAL A 232 -18.85 -4.26 -0.44
C VAL A 232 -18.95 -5.01 -1.75
N CYS A 233 -17.84 -5.42 -2.39
CA CYS A 233 -17.87 -6.16 -3.66
C CYS A 233 -17.87 -7.69 -3.53
N CYS A 234 -17.85 -8.22 -2.31
CA CYS A 234 -17.84 -9.66 -2.08
C CYS A 234 -19.23 -10.30 -2.34
N GLY A 235 -19.26 -11.43 -3.06
CA GLY A 235 -20.46 -12.20 -3.41
C GLY A 235 -20.37 -12.77 -4.82
N THR A 236 -21.02 -13.91 -5.08
CA THR A 236 -21.07 -14.56 -6.40
C THR A 236 -22.48 -14.63 -7.00
N ASP A 237 -23.47 -14.10 -6.27
CA ASP A 237 -24.84 -13.93 -6.75
C ASP A 237 -24.96 -12.73 -7.72
N ALA A 238 -26.12 -12.60 -8.36
CA ALA A 238 -26.37 -11.51 -9.31
C ALA A 238 -26.16 -10.11 -8.69
N ALA A 239 -26.57 -9.92 -7.42
CA ALA A 239 -26.34 -8.69 -6.68
C ALA A 239 -24.84 -8.43 -6.45
N GLY A 240 -24.05 -9.45 -6.10
CA GLY A 240 -22.60 -9.36 -5.99
C GLY A 240 -21.91 -9.00 -7.30
N LEU A 241 -22.33 -9.61 -8.41
CA LEU A 241 -21.82 -9.28 -9.74
C LEU A 241 -22.15 -7.84 -10.14
N ALA A 242 -23.38 -7.38 -9.88
CA ALA A 242 -23.78 -5.98 -10.11
C ALA A 242 -22.95 -4.98 -9.28
N ARG A 243 -22.67 -5.29 -8.01
CA ARG A 243 -21.81 -4.45 -7.15
C ARG A 243 -20.38 -4.35 -7.70
N LYS A 244 -19.81 -5.45 -8.19
CA LYS A 244 -18.47 -5.43 -8.81
C LYS A 244 -18.45 -4.63 -10.11
N GLN A 245 -19.50 -4.74 -10.93
CA GLN A 245 -19.62 -3.94 -12.14
C GLN A 245 -19.71 -2.44 -11.80
N ARG A 246 -20.54 -2.08 -10.83
CA ARG A 246 -20.65 -0.71 -10.34
C ARG A 246 -19.33 -0.16 -9.79
N ALA A 247 -18.55 -0.97 -9.07
CA ALA A 247 -17.22 -0.59 -8.61
C ALA A 247 -16.26 -0.33 -9.77
N ALA A 248 -16.28 -1.18 -10.79
CA ALA A 248 -15.50 -0.93 -12.00
C ALA A 248 -15.93 0.40 -12.65
N ASP A 249 -17.23 0.63 -12.86
CA ASP A 249 -17.77 1.84 -13.48
C ASP A 249 -17.46 3.11 -12.68
N ALA A 250 -17.34 3.00 -11.35
CA ALA A 250 -16.94 4.09 -10.47
C ALA A 250 -15.44 4.41 -10.48
N GLY A 251 -14.60 3.67 -11.22
CA GLY A 251 -13.14 3.89 -11.27
C GLY A 251 -12.37 3.26 -10.10
N ALA A 252 -12.88 2.15 -9.54
CA ALA A 252 -12.23 1.49 -8.42
C ALA A 252 -10.84 0.94 -8.77
N PHE A 253 -10.61 0.49 -10.02
CA PHE A 253 -9.31 -0.06 -10.40
C PHE A 253 -8.21 0.99 -10.34
N GLU A 254 -8.46 2.18 -10.87
CA GLU A 254 -7.54 3.31 -10.87
C GLU A 254 -7.23 3.76 -9.44
N ALA A 255 -8.24 3.83 -8.58
CA ALA A 255 -8.05 4.19 -7.17
C ALA A 255 -7.24 3.14 -6.40
N ILE A 256 -7.51 1.84 -6.59
CA ILE A 256 -6.77 0.77 -5.91
C ILE A 256 -5.33 0.68 -6.44
N VAL A 257 -5.12 0.80 -7.75
CA VAL A 257 -3.77 0.83 -8.34
C VAL A 257 -2.96 2.00 -7.77
N ALA A 258 -3.55 3.20 -7.73
CA ALA A 258 -2.89 4.37 -7.16
C ALA A 258 -2.54 4.18 -5.67
N ALA A 259 -3.42 3.54 -4.89
CA ALA A 259 -3.17 3.20 -3.49
C ALA A 259 -1.96 2.27 -3.33
N LEU A 260 -1.90 1.20 -4.13
CA LEU A 260 -0.80 0.23 -4.10
C LEU A 260 0.53 0.87 -4.53
N GLN A 261 0.51 1.78 -5.50
CA GLN A 261 1.70 2.51 -5.97
C GLN A 261 2.20 3.55 -4.96
N ALA A 262 1.31 4.23 -4.26
CA ALA A 262 1.68 5.26 -3.29
C ALA A 262 2.25 4.67 -1.99
N HIS A 263 1.86 3.45 -1.62
CA HIS A 263 2.25 2.82 -0.36
C HIS A 263 2.88 1.42 -0.53
N PRO A 264 3.97 1.28 -1.31
CA PRO A 264 4.55 -0.02 -1.63
C PRO A 264 5.09 -0.76 -0.40
N GLN A 265 5.54 -0.03 0.62
CA GLN A 265 6.10 -0.59 1.86
C GLN A 265 5.05 -0.87 2.94
N ASP A 266 3.80 -0.43 2.77
CA ASP A 266 2.74 -0.67 3.74
C ASP A 266 2.03 -1.99 3.44
N ALA A 267 2.37 -3.05 4.19
CA ALA A 267 1.79 -4.37 4.01
C ALA A 267 0.25 -4.39 4.15
N GLY A 268 -0.31 -3.50 4.97
CA GLY A 268 -1.75 -3.38 5.18
C GLY A 268 -2.48 -2.84 3.95
N VAL A 269 -1.93 -1.77 3.34
CA VAL A 269 -2.43 -1.24 2.06
C VAL A 269 -2.28 -2.28 0.95
N GLN A 270 -1.11 -2.93 0.84
CA GLN A 270 -0.86 -3.97 -0.17
C GLN A 270 -1.85 -5.14 -0.03
N GLN A 271 -2.03 -5.64 1.18
CA GLN A 271 -2.96 -6.73 1.49
C GLN A 271 -4.39 -6.39 1.07
N GLN A 272 -4.91 -5.24 1.49
CA GLN A 272 -6.31 -4.87 1.27
C GLN A 272 -6.54 -4.48 -0.19
N GLY A 273 -5.57 -3.82 -0.84
CA GLY A 273 -5.68 -3.47 -2.26
C GLY A 273 -5.68 -4.70 -3.16
N CYS A 274 -4.80 -5.68 -2.93
CA CYS A 274 -4.85 -6.95 -3.65
C CYS A 274 -6.17 -7.70 -3.42
N LEU A 275 -6.71 -7.70 -2.20
CA LEU A 275 -8.01 -8.31 -1.91
C LEU A 275 -9.15 -7.63 -2.66
N ALA A 276 -9.16 -6.30 -2.67
CA ALA A 276 -10.15 -5.50 -3.38
C ALA A 276 -10.10 -5.78 -4.89
N LEU A 277 -8.91 -5.76 -5.50
CA LEU A 277 -8.71 -6.14 -6.90
C LEU A 277 -9.24 -7.54 -7.18
N GLY A 278 -8.85 -8.53 -6.38
CA GLY A 278 -9.31 -9.92 -6.53
C GLY A 278 -10.83 -10.04 -6.50
N ASN A 279 -11.49 -9.36 -5.55
CA ASN A 279 -12.95 -9.39 -5.44
C ASN A 279 -13.64 -8.68 -6.61
N VAL A 280 -13.17 -7.49 -7.01
CA VAL A 280 -13.76 -6.72 -8.12
C VAL A 280 -13.50 -7.39 -9.47
N CYS A 281 -12.43 -8.18 -9.63
CA CYS A 281 -12.15 -8.96 -10.84
C CYS A 281 -12.88 -10.31 -10.90
N SER A 282 -13.41 -10.81 -9.78
CA SER A 282 -14.01 -12.15 -9.76
C SER A 282 -15.29 -12.24 -10.62
N GLY A 283 -15.41 -13.33 -11.39
CA GLY A 283 -16.51 -13.60 -12.32
C GLY A 283 -15.98 -14.24 -13.60
N THR A 284 -16.69 -15.24 -14.11
CA THR A 284 -16.31 -16.00 -15.31
C THR A 284 -17.17 -15.67 -16.53
N ASP A 285 -18.15 -14.77 -16.36
CA ASP A 285 -19.01 -14.27 -17.43
C ASP A 285 -18.31 -13.18 -18.26
N ALA A 286 -18.94 -12.78 -19.37
CA ALA A 286 -18.38 -11.75 -20.26
C ALA A 286 -18.10 -10.42 -19.52
N ALA A 287 -18.97 -10.04 -18.59
CA ALA A 287 -18.77 -8.84 -17.76
C ALA A 287 -17.56 -8.99 -16.82
N GLY A 288 -17.34 -10.17 -16.23
CA GLY A 288 -16.13 -10.48 -15.46
C GLY A 288 -14.86 -10.39 -16.28
N LEU A 289 -14.85 -10.96 -17.49
CA LEU A 289 -13.69 -10.87 -18.38
C LEU A 289 -13.41 -9.43 -18.82
N ALA A 290 -14.44 -8.63 -19.08
CA ALA A 290 -14.30 -7.20 -19.37
C ALA A 290 -13.75 -6.42 -18.17
N ARG A 291 -14.20 -6.71 -16.94
CA ARG A 291 -13.63 -6.14 -15.71
C ARG A 291 -12.14 -6.49 -15.55
N ASN A 292 -11.75 -7.73 -15.86
CA ASN A 292 -10.35 -8.13 -15.82
C ASN A 292 -9.49 -7.39 -16.84
N GLN A 293 -10.03 -7.09 -18.01
CA GLN A 293 -9.36 -6.25 -19.00
C GLN A 293 -9.16 -4.82 -18.48
N ARG A 294 -10.22 -4.21 -17.92
CA ARG A 294 -10.14 -2.87 -17.32
C ARG A 294 -9.12 -2.79 -16.19
N ALA A 295 -9.05 -3.81 -15.34
CA ALA A 295 -8.04 -3.89 -14.28
C ALA A 295 -6.61 -3.91 -14.86
N ALA A 296 -6.39 -4.71 -15.91
CA ALA A 296 -5.09 -4.75 -16.58
C ALA A 296 -4.75 -3.40 -17.24
N ASP A 297 -5.71 -2.77 -17.92
CA ASP A 297 -5.52 -1.45 -18.55
C ASP A 297 -5.17 -0.37 -17.51
N ALA A 298 -5.76 -0.44 -16.31
CA ALA A 298 -5.44 0.43 -15.18
C ALA A 298 -4.06 0.14 -14.54
N GLY A 299 -3.37 -0.95 -14.91
CA GLY A 299 -2.05 -1.29 -14.35
C GLY A 299 -2.06 -2.23 -13.14
N ALA A 300 -3.17 -2.95 -12.91
CA ALA A 300 -3.30 -3.87 -11.77
C ALA A 300 -2.27 -5.00 -11.76
N ILE A 301 -1.83 -5.47 -12.94
CA ILE A 301 -0.86 -6.57 -13.07
C ILE A 301 0.47 -6.16 -12.43
N GLU A 302 1.02 -5.01 -12.84
CA GLU A 302 2.33 -4.55 -12.39
C GLU A 302 2.36 -4.30 -10.88
N VAL A 303 1.32 -3.66 -10.33
CA VAL A 303 1.28 -3.36 -8.89
C VAL A 303 1.09 -4.60 -8.03
N VAL A 304 0.35 -5.61 -8.51
CA VAL A 304 0.22 -6.88 -7.78
C VAL A 304 1.54 -7.64 -7.81
N VAL A 305 2.27 -7.65 -8.93
CA VAL A 305 3.60 -8.27 -8.97
C VAL A 305 4.57 -7.57 -8.01
N ALA A 306 4.57 -6.23 -8.00
CA ALA A 306 5.38 -5.46 -7.05
C ALA A 306 5.01 -5.78 -5.59
N ALA A 307 3.72 -5.89 -5.26
CA ALA A 307 3.25 -6.27 -3.92
C ALA A 307 3.81 -7.64 -3.48
N LEU A 308 3.75 -8.64 -4.37
CA LEU A 308 4.28 -9.98 -4.12
C LEU A 308 5.80 -9.95 -3.89
N GLN A 309 6.53 -9.14 -4.66
CA GLN A 309 7.99 -9.04 -4.57
C GLN A 309 8.48 -8.25 -3.36
N VAL A 310 7.77 -7.20 -2.94
CA VAL A 310 8.16 -6.36 -1.79
C VAL A 310 7.82 -7.04 -0.46
N HIS A 311 6.75 -7.85 -0.40
CA HIS A 311 6.28 -8.48 0.83
C HIS A 311 6.32 -10.02 0.81
N PRO A 312 7.45 -10.67 0.42
CA PRO A 312 7.51 -12.12 0.23
C PRO A 312 7.22 -12.91 1.51
N GLN A 313 7.48 -12.32 2.68
CA GLN A 313 7.28 -12.97 3.99
C GLN A 313 5.90 -12.69 4.61
N VAL A 314 5.06 -11.87 3.99
CA VAL A 314 3.71 -11.56 4.51
C VAL A 314 2.68 -12.45 3.83
N ALA A 315 2.34 -13.57 4.48
CA ALA A 315 1.46 -14.62 3.92
C ALA A 315 0.14 -14.07 3.34
N VAL A 316 -0.48 -13.10 4.01
CA VAL A 316 -1.78 -12.55 3.58
C VAL A 316 -1.65 -11.67 2.32
N VAL A 317 -0.52 -10.95 2.14
CA VAL A 317 -0.24 -10.23 0.89
C VAL A 317 -0.03 -11.23 -0.25
N GLN A 318 0.75 -12.30 0.00
CA GLN A 318 0.98 -13.36 -0.99
C GLN A 318 -0.33 -14.04 -1.41
N GLN A 319 -1.17 -14.41 -0.44
CA GLN A 319 -2.48 -15.00 -0.68
C GLN A 319 -3.35 -14.11 -1.58
N ASN A 320 -3.50 -12.83 -1.22
CA ASN A 320 -4.41 -11.92 -1.91
C ASN A 320 -3.85 -11.50 -3.27
N GLY A 321 -2.53 -11.29 -3.38
CA GLY A 321 -1.87 -10.98 -4.64
C GLY A 321 -1.97 -12.13 -5.64
N CYS A 322 -1.69 -13.36 -5.22
CA CYS A 322 -1.90 -14.53 -6.10
C CYS A 322 -3.38 -14.68 -6.48
N GLY A 323 -4.31 -14.46 -5.56
CA GLY A 323 -5.75 -14.50 -5.86
C GLY A 323 -6.17 -13.44 -6.89
N ALA A 324 -5.66 -12.21 -6.77
CA ALA A 324 -5.89 -11.15 -7.74
C ALA A 324 -5.32 -11.52 -9.12
N MET A 325 -4.07 -12.00 -9.18
CA MET A 325 -3.45 -12.47 -10.44
C MET A 325 -4.24 -13.61 -11.09
N ALA A 326 -4.76 -14.55 -10.29
CA ALA A 326 -5.58 -15.64 -10.80
C ALA A 326 -6.84 -15.13 -11.52
N ASN A 327 -7.51 -14.11 -10.97
CA ASN A 327 -8.70 -13.52 -11.57
C ASN A 327 -8.33 -12.63 -12.77
N VAL A 328 -7.35 -11.74 -12.63
CA VAL A 328 -6.92 -10.82 -13.71
C VAL A 328 -6.37 -11.56 -14.92
N CYS A 329 -5.82 -12.77 -14.78
CA CYS A 329 -5.35 -13.57 -15.93
C CYS A 329 -6.35 -14.63 -16.42
N LEU A 330 -7.61 -14.60 -15.95
CA LEU A 330 -8.65 -15.52 -16.37
C LEU A 330 -9.17 -15.22 -17.79
N GLY A 331 -9.44 -16.28 -18.55
CA GLY A 331 -10.04 -16.24 -19.90
C GLY A 331 -9.18 -17.00 -20.93
N SER A 332 -9.71 -17.13 -22.14
CA SER A 332 -9.03 -17.79 -23.27
C SER A 332 -9.13 -17.02 -24.59
N ASP A 333 -9.74 -15.83 -24.58
CA ASP A 333 -9.80 -14.94 -25.72
C ASP A 333 -8.46 -14.18 -25.93
N ALA A 334 -8.35 -13.44 -27.03
CA ALA A 334 -7.16 -12.67 -27.37
C ALA A 334 -6.78 -11.67 -26.26
N ALA A 335 -7.76 -11.04 -25.63
CA ALA A 335 -7.55 -10.12 -24.50
C ALA A 335 -6.93 -10.84 -23.29
N ALA A 336 -7.42 -12.03 -22.94
CA ALA A 336 -6.84 -12.85 -21.89
C ALA A 336 -5.42 -13.32 -22.23
N ILE A 337 -5.14 -13.66 -23.49
CA ILE A 337 -3.79 -14.03 -23.93
C ILE A 337 -2.83 -12.84 -23.74
N ALA A 338 -3.24 -11.63 -24.14
CA ALA A 338 -2.47 -10.41 -23.93
C ALA A 338 -2.22 -10.13 -22.43
N ARG A 339 -3.24 -10.27 -21.58
CA ARG A 339 -3.11 -10.13 -20.12
C ARG A 339 -2.12 -11.14 -19.52
N LYS A 340 -2.15 -12.40 -19.95
CA LYS A 340 -1.20 -13.43 -19.49
C LYS A 340 0.22 -13.13 -19.94
N GLN A 341 0.39 -12.61 -21.15
CA GLN A 341 1.71 -12.19 -21.64
C GLN A 341 2.24 -11.01 -20.83
N ARG A 342 1.43 -9.98 -20.62
CA ARG A 342 1.77 -8.83 -19.78
C ARG A 342 2.14 -9.23 -18.35
N ALA A 343 1.43 -10.20 -17.76
CA ALA A 343 1.78 -10.76 -16.45
C ALA A 343 3.14 -11.45 -16.45
N ALA A 344 3.46 -12.23 -17.49
CA ALA A 344 4.78 -12.83 -17.61
C ALA A 344 5.87 -11.77 -17.78
N ASP A 345 5.67 -10.77 -18.65
CA ASP A 345 6.63 -9.70 -18.89
C ASP A 345 6.90 -8.88 -17.61
N ALA A 346 5.87 -8.68 -16.77
CA ALA A 346 6.00 -8.04 -15.46
C ALA A 346 6.72 -8.90 -14.39
N GLY A 347 6.96 -10.20 -14.64
CA GLY A 347 7.62 -11.10 -13.69
C GLY A 347 6.66 -11.80 -12.71
N ALA A 348 5.39 -11.95 -13.07
CA ALA A 348 4.41 -12.61 -12.20
C ALA A 348 4.73 -14.09 -11.94
N ILE A 349 5.31 -14.79 -12.92
CA ILE A 349 5.63 -16.22 -12.80
C ILE A 349 6.63 -16.44 -11.66
N GLU A 350 7.75 -15.72 -11.68
CA GLU A 350 8.77 -15.81 -10.64
C GLU A 350 8.21 -15.38 -9.28
N ALA A 351 7.45 -14.29 -9.24
CA ALA A 351 6.84 -13.81 -8.00
C ALA A 351 5.88 -14.85 -7.38
N ILE A 352 5.08 -15.53 -8.20
CA ILE A 352 4.18 -16.61 -7.73
C ILE A 352 4.98 -17.81 -7.22
N VAL A 353 6.05 -18.22 -7.90
CA VAL A 353 6.90 -19.32 -7.41
C VAL A 353 7.52 -18.95 -6.05
N VAL A 354 8.06 -17.74 -5.91
CA VAL A 354 8.62 -17.27 -4.63
C VAL A 354 7.56 -17.26 -3.53
N ALA A 355 6.32 -16.84 -3.83
CA ALA A 355 5.20 -16.87 -2.90
C ALA A 355 4.93 -18.31 -2.38
N LEU A 356 4.90 -19.28 -3.29
CA LEU A 356 4.68 -20.69 -2.96
C LEU A 356 5.84 -21.27 -2.14
N GLN A 357 7.08 -20.89 -2.44
CA GLN A 357 8.28 -21.32 -1.70
C GLN A 357 8.35 -20.72 -0.30
N ALA A 358 7.96 -19.45 -0.14
CA ALA A 358 8.02 -18.76 1.14
C ALA A 358 6.94 -19.23 2.13
N HIS A 359 5.80 -19.71 1.63
CA HIS A 359 4.64 -20.09 2.45
C HIS A 359 4.14 -21.52 2.20
N PRO A 360 5.00 -22.56 2.31
CA PRO A 360 4.63 -23.94 1.99
C PRO A 360 3.53 -24.48 2.90
N GLN A 361 3.42 -23.97 4.13
CA GLN A 361 2.44 -24.43 5.12
C GLN A 361 1.12 -23.63 5.11
N VAL A 362 0.99 -22.61 4.26
CA VAL A 362 -0.23 -21.80 4.19
C VAL A 362 -1.08 -22.26 3.00
N ALA A 363 -2.05 -23.13 3.27
CA ALA A 363 -2.89 -23.77 2.24
C ALA A 363 -3.51 -22.78 1.24
N VAL A 364 -3.98 -21.61 1.71
CA VAL A 364 -4.62 -20.62 0.83
C VAL A 364 -3.61 -19.93 -0.10
N VAL A 365 -2.36 -19.74 0.34
CA VAL A 365 -1.28 -19.24 -0.54
C VAL A 365 -0.97 -20.29 -1.59
N GLN A 366 -0.86 -21.57 -1.20
CA GLN A 366 -0.62 -22.68 -2.13
C GLN A 366 -1.73 -22.79 -3.19
N GLN A 367 -3.00 -22.76 -2.76
CA GLN A 367 -4.15 -22.78 -3.65
C GLN A 367 -4.11 -21.60 -4.64
N ASN A 368 -4.02 -20.37 -4.14
CA ASN A 368 -4.10 -19.17 -4.97
C ASN A 368 -2.89 -19.05 -5.91
N GLY A 369 -1.68 -19.37 -5.43
CA GLY A 369 -0.46 -19.35 -6.23
C GLY A 369 -0.49 -20.39 -7.34
N CYS A 370 -0.88 -21.64 -7.05
CA CYS A 370 -1.06 -22.66 -8.10
C CYS A 370 -2.16 -22.26 -9.10
N GLN A 371 -3.27 -21.68 -8.64
CA GLN A 371 -4.35 -21.23 -9.53
C GLN A 371 -3.90 -20.05 -10.42
N ALA A 372 -3.11 -19.11 -9.90
CA ALA A 372 -2.52 -18.01 -10.65
C ALA A 372 -1.55 -18.54 -11.71
N MET A 373 -0.62 -19.41 -11.31
CA MET A 373 0.34 -20.05 -12.21
C MET A 373 -0.36 -20.81 -13.33
N ALA A 374 -1.41 -21.59 -13.00
CA ALA A 374 -2.21 -22.31 -13.98
C ALA A 374 -2.85 -21.36 -15.01
N ASN A 375 -3.36 -20.21 -14.58
CA ASN A 375 -4.00 -19.25 -15.49
C ASN A 375 -2.97 -18.53 -16.37
N VAL A 376 -1.85 -18.05 -15.82
CA VAL A 376 -0.77 -17.39 -16.57
C VAL A 376 -0.13 -18.34 -17.60
N CYS A 377 0.08 -19.60 -17.23
CA CYS A 377 0.72 -20.61 -18.08
C CYS A 377 -0.26 -21.38 -18.98
N SER A 378 -1.50 -20.88 -19.17
CA SER A 378 -2.46 -21.52 -20.06
C SER A 378 -2.34 -21.03 -21.50
N GLY A 379 -2.61 -21.93 -22.45
CA GLY A 379 -2.54 -21.69 -23.89
C GLY A 379 -1.67 -22.73 -24.60
N SER A 380 -1.69 -22.72 -25.93
CA SER A 380 -0.91 -23.64 -26.77
C SER A 380 -0.13 -22.95 -27.89
N ASP A 381 -0.18 -21.61 -27.95
CA ASP A 381 0.63 -20.82 -28.88
C ASP A 381 2.09 -20.71 -28.42
N ALA A 382 2.96 -20.22 -29.30
CA ALA A 382 4.40 -20.09 -29.00
C ALA A 382 4.68 -19.22 -27.77
N ALA A 383 3.88 -18.15 -27.55
CA ALA A 383 4.01 -17.28 -26.38
C ALA A 383 3.63 -18.03 -25.09
N ALA A 384 2.58 -18.86 -25.13
CA ALA A 384 2.18 -19.72 -24.02
C ALA A 384 3.26 -20.76 -23.70
N LEU A 385 3.86 -21.39 -24.72
CA LEU A 385 4.96 -22.32 -24.53
C LEU A 385 6.19 -21.64 -23.89
N ALA A 386 6.49 -20.39 -24.26
CA ALA A 386 7.54 -19.61 -23.61
C ALA A 386 7.23 -19.30 -22.14
N ARG A 387 5.98 -18.89 -21.82
CA ARG A 387 5.54 -18.69 -20.42
C ARG A 387 5.64 -19.98 -19.61
N ILE A 388 5.20 -21.10 -20.19
CA ILE A 388 5.28 -22.43 -19.59
C ILE A 388 6.73 -22.83 -19.30
N GLN A 389 7.64 -22.62 -20.25
CA GLN A 389 9.05 -22.92 -20.05
C GLN A 389 9.65 -22.05 -18.94
N ARG A 390 9.34 -20.74 -18.94
CA ARG A 390 9.74 -19.81 -17.89
C ARG A 390 9.26 -20.25 -16.51
N ALA A 391 8.03 -20.78 -16.39
CA ALA A 391 7.53 -21.33 -15.15
C ALA A 391 8.31 -22.58 -14.69
N ALA A 392 8.69 -23.46 -15.62
CA ALA A 392 9.55 -24.60 -15.29
C ALA A 392 10.95 -24.15 -14.84
N ASP A 393 11.55 -23.18 -15.54
CA ASP A 393 12.88 -22.65 -15.21
C ASP A 393 12.88 -21.97 -13.84
N ALA A 394 11.80 -21.26 -13.49
CA ALA A 394 11.61 -20.67 -12.17
C ALA A 394 11.39 -21.69 -11.03
N GLY A 395 11.16 -22.98 -11.35
CA GLY A 395 10.89 -24.02 -10.34
C GLY A 395 9.40 -24.26 -10.06
N GLY A 396 8.52 -23.88 -10.99
CA GLY A 396 7.07 -24.04 -10.91
C GLY A 396 6.61 -25.49 -10.74
N ILE A 397 7.37 -26.46 -11.26
CA ILE A 397 7.08 -27.90 -11.13
C ILE A 397 7.30 -28.35 -9.69
N GLU A 398 8.46 -28.01 -9.11
CA GLU A 398 8.85 -28.39 -7.76
C GLU A 398 7.88 -27.83 -6.72
N VAL A 399 7.53 -26.54 -6.85
CA VAL A 399 6.60 -25.91 -5.89
C VAL A 399 5.18 -26.48 -6.01
N ALA A 400 4.75 -26.88 -7.21
CA ALA A 400 3.46 -27.54 -7.38
C ALA A 400 3.46 -28.94 -6.74
N VAL A 401 4.53 -29.73 -6.89
CA VAL A 401 4.66 -31.03 -6.21
C VAL A 401 4.69 -30.85 -4.69
N ALA A 402 5.49 -29.90 -4.20
CA ALA A 402 5.58 -29.58 -2.77
C ALA A 402 4.22 -29.16 -2.19
N ALA A 403 3.43 -28.39 -2.94
CA ALA A 403 2.07 -28.01 -2.54
C ALA A 403 1.15 -29.22 -2.36
N LEU A 404 1.18 -30.17 -3.31
CA LEU A 404 0.40 -31.42 -3.24
C LEU A 404 0.81 -32.25 -2.02
N GLN A 405 2.11 -32.36 -1.77
CA GLN A 405 2.67 -33.14 -0.66
C GLN A 405 2.42 -32.50 0.72
N ALA A 406 2.50 -31.17 0.82
CA ALA A 406 2.32 -30.46 2.08
C ALA A 406 0.85 -30.38 2.52
N HIS A 407 -0.11 -30.40 1.59
CA HIS A 407 -1.54 -30.24 1.87
C HIS A 407 -2.41 -31.40 1.37
N PRO A 408 -2.10 -32.67 1.70
CA PRO A 408 -2.77 -33.83 1.12
C PRO A 408 -4.27 -33.87 1.41
N GLN A 409 -4.72 -33.24 2.50
CA GLN A 409 -6.12 -33.22 2.94
C GLN A 409 -6.90 -31.99 2.45
N VAL A 410 -6.28 -31.07 1.71
CA VAL A 410 -6.94 -29.85 1.22
C VAL A 410 -7.28 -29.98 -0.26
N ALA A 411 -8.51 -30.41 -0.56
CA ALA A 411 -8.96 -30.72 -1.92
C ALA A 411 -8.69 -29.60 -2.94
N VAL A 412 -8.93 -28.34 -2.54
CA VAL A 412 -8.69 -27.17 -3.42
C VAL A 412 -7.22 -26.96 -3.75
N VAL A 413 -6.28 -27.27 -2.84
CA VAL A 413 -4.84 -27.23 -3.12
C VAL A 413 -4.48 -28.35 -4.08
N GLN A 414 -5.02 -29.56 -3.87
CA GLN A 414 -4.81 -30.71 -4.75
C GLN A 414 -5.27 -30.41 -6.19
N GLN A 415 -6.47 -29.87 -6.33
CA GLN A 415 -7.03 -29.48 -7.63
C GLN A 415 -6.17 -28.41 -8.33
N SER A 416 -5.84 -27.32 -7.61
CA SER A 416 -5.07 -26.21 -8.19
C SER A 416 -3.63 -26.62 -8.52
N GLY A 417 -2.98 -27.42 -7.66
CA GLY A 417 -1.64 -27.95 -7.89
C GLY A 417 -1.58 -28.87 -9.10
N CYS A 418 -2.50 -29.83 -9.22
CA CYS A 418 -2.58 -30.72 -10.37
C CYS A 418 -2.80 -29.94 -11.67
N ARG A 419 -3.68 -28.92 -11.66
CA ARG A 419 -3.94 -28.07 -12.83
C ARG A 419 -2.73 -27.22 -13.21
N ALA A 420 -2.03 -26.64 -12.23
CA ALA A 420 -0.81 -25.88 -12.48
C ALA A 420 0.26 -26.75 -13.13
N MET A 421 0.49 -27.93 -12.57
CA MET A 421 1.49 -28.88 -13.09
C MET A 421 1.13 -29.41 -14.47
N PHE A 422 -0.16 -29.70 -14.74
CA PHE A 422 -0.62 -30.08 -16.09
C PHE A 422 -0.26 -29.01 -17.11
N ASN A 423 -0.55 -27.74 -16.80
CA ASN A 423 -0.25 -26.62 -17.71
C ASN A 423 1.26 -26.43 -17.88
N VAL A 424 2.03 -26.50 -16.79
CA VAL A 424 3.50 -26.36 -16.86
C VAL A 424 4.17 -27.55 -17.55
N CYS A 425 3.53 -28.71 -17.66
CA CYS A 425 4.03 -29.88 -18.40
C CYS A 425 3.44 -30.03 -19.82
N PHE A 426 2.55 -29.11 -20.23
CA PHE A 426 1.85 -29.19 -21.50
C PHE A 426 2.78 -28.97 -22.70
N GLY A 427 2.47 -29.65 -23.81
CA GLY A 427 3.18 -29.55 -25.08
C GLY A 427 3.66 -30.90 -25.61
N SER A 428 3.99 -30.95 -26.91
CA SER A 428 4.46 -32.15 -27.62
C SER A 428 5.94 -32.10 -28.02
N ASP A 429 6.60 -30.96 -27.83
CA ASP A 429 8.00 -30.75 -28.19
C ASP A 429 8.99 -31.41 -27.20
N ALA A 430 10.29 -31.29 -27.50
CA ALA A 430 11.36 -31.83 -26.66
C ALA A 430 11.40 -31.15 -25.28
N ALA A 431 11.10 -29.85 -25.21
CA ALA A 431 11.05 -29.11 -23.95
C ALA A 431 9.92 -29.63 -23.04
N ALA A 432 8.76 -29.95 -23.59
CA ALA A 432 7.65 -30.54 -22.86
C ALA A 432 7.99 -31.94 -22.33
N ARG A 433 8.69 -32.77 -23.12
CA ARG A 433 9.22 -34.06 -22.65
C ARG A 433 10.22 -33.88 -21.49
N ALA A 434 11.12 -32.91 -21.59
CA ALA A 434 12.05 -32.59 -20.51
C ALA A 434 11.33 -32.12 -19.23
N ARG A 435 10.29 -31.27 -19.38
CA ARG A 435 9.45 -30.81 -18.25
C ARG A 435 8.71 -31.97 -17.59
N ARG A 436 8.14 -32.90 -18.37
CA ARG A 436 7.51 -34.12 -17.83
C ARG A 436 8.51 -35.02 -17.11
N GLN A 437 9.68 -35.25 -17.69
CA GLN A 437 10.73 -36.04 -17.06
C GLN A 437 11.17 -35.40 -15.73
N ARG A 438 11.33 -34.07 -15.70
CA ARG A 438 11.63 -33.32 -14.48
C ARG A 438 10.53 -33.50 -13.43
N ALA A 439 9.25 -33.39 -13.82
CA ALA A 439 8.11 -33.63 -12.93
C ALA A 439 8.12 -35.04 -12.32
N VAL A 440 8.37 -36.07 -13.14
CA VAL A 440 8.53 -37.45 -12.66
C VAL A 440 9.69 -37.56 -11.67
N THR A 441 10.87 -37.00 -11.99
CA THR A 441 12.05 -37.04 -11.12
C THR A 441 11.81 -36.41 -9.75
N VAL A 442 10.99 -35.35 -9.66
CA VAL A 442 10.68 -34.69 -8.39
C VAL A 442 9.47 -35.30 -7.66
N GLY A 443 8.92 -36.42 -8.13
CA GLY A 443 7.88 -37.19 -7.45
C GLY A 443 6.45 -36.77 -7.77
N ALA A 444 6.20 -36.20 -8.96
CA ALA A 444 4.85 -35.79 -9.38
C ALA A 444 3.87 -36.96 -9.49
N THR A 445 4.34 -38.14 -9.93
CA THR A 445 3.50 -39.33 -10.14
C THR A 445 2.93 -39.84 -8.81
N GLU A 446 3.76 -39.91 -7.78
CA GLU A 446 3.36 -40.30 -6.43
C GLU A 446 2.46 -39.24 -5.81
N ALA A 447 2.79 -37.95 -5.99
CA ALA A 447 2.00 -36.84 -5.47
C ALA A 447 0.58 -36.82 -6.06
N VAL A 448 0.42 -36.99 -7.38
CA VAL A 448 -0.91 -37.01 -8.03
C VAL A 448 -1.70 -38.26 -7.66
N ALA A 449 -1.04 -39.42 -7.52
CA ALA A 449 -1.71 -40.63 -7.05
C ALA A 449 -2.21 -40.47 -5.60
N GLY A 450 -1.38 -39.91 -4.72
CA GLY A 450 -1.75 -39.59 -3.34
C GLY A 450 -2.91 -38.59 -3.27
N ALA A 451 -2.90 -37.55 -4.13
CA ALA A 451 -3.99 -36.58 -4.24
C ALA A 451 -5.33 -37.24 -4.57
N MET A 452 -5.34 -38.13 -5.57
CA MET A 452 -6.54 -38.86 -5.98
C MET A 452 -6.99 -39.86 -4.92
N GLN A 453 -6.06 -40.51 -4.21
CA GLN A 453 -6.39 -41.45 -3.14
C GLN A 453 -6.95 -40.76 -1.89
N ALA A 454 -6.44 -39.57 -1.53
CA ALA A 454 -6.91 -38.80 -0.39
C ALA A 454 -8.30 -38.20 -0.62
N HIS A 455 -8.69 -37.94 -1.88
CA HIS A 455 -9.96 -37.30 -2.25
C HIS A 455 -10.79 -38.12 -3.24
N PRO A 456 -11.20 -39.37 -2.91
CA PRO A 456 -11.87 -40.26 -3.86
C PRO A 456 -13.24 -39.74 -4.32
N GLY A 457 -13.91 -38.94 -3.46
CA GLY A 457 -15.22 -38.35 -3.76
C GLY A 457 -15.17 -36.96 -4.41
N ASP A 458 -14.00 -36.33 -4.52
CA ASP A 458 -13.89 -34.98 -5.12
C ASP A 458 -13.69 -35.09 -6.63
N ALA A 459 -14.77 -34.84 -7.39
CA ALA A 459 -14.76 -34.95 -8.84
C ALA A 459 -13.76 -33.99 -9.52
N ALA A 460 -13.43 -32.85 -8.90
CA ALA A 460 -12.49 -31.90 -9.48
C ALA A 460 -11.05 -32.38 -9.29
N VAL A 461 -10.71 -32.89 -8.10
CA VAL A 461 -9.41 -33.51 -7.83
C VAL A 461 -9.20 -34.73 -8.72
N GLN A 462 -10.19 -35.64 -8.81
CA GLN A 462 -10.09 -36.83 -9.66
C GLN A 462 -9.85 -36.46 -11.13
N ARG A 463 -10.60 -35.50 -11.66
CA ARG A 463 -10.49 -35.07 -13.07
C ARG A 463 -9.14 -34.45 -13.38
N GLN A 464 -8.65 -33.53 -12.53
CA GLN A 464 -7.37 -32.88 -12.78
C GLN A 464 -6.20 -33.83 -12.53
N GLY A 465 -6.30 -34.67 -11.50
CA GLY A 465 -5.31 -35.70 -11.20
C GLY A 465 -5.18 -36.70 -12.35
N GLN A 466 -6.30 -37.20 -12.88
CA GLN A 466 -6.29 -38.11 -14.03
C GLN A 466 -5.62 -37.49 -15.26
N ARG A 467 -5.99 -36.24 -15.60
CA ARG A 467 -5.39 -35.54 -16.75
C ARG A 467 -3.89 -35.36 -16.61
N LEU A 468 -3.41 -35.05 -15.41
CA LEU A 468 -1.98 -34.94 -15.14
C LEU A 468 -1.30 -36.30 -15.21
N ARG A 469 -1.91 -37.34 -14.64
CA ARG A 469 -1.38 -38.71 -14.70
C ARG A 469 -1.23 -39.20 -16.14
N ASP A 470 -2.24 -38.99 -16.96
CA ASP A 470 -2.21 -39.35 -18.40
C ASP A 470 -1.17 -38.55 -19.17
N LEU A 471 -0.91 -37.30 -18.76
CA LEU A 471 0.13 -36.47 -19.37
C LEU A 471 1.54 -36.93 -19.00
N LEU A 472 1.75 -37.46 -17.79
CA LEU A 472 3.06 -37.89 -17.28
C LEU A 472 3.45 -39.32 -17.66
N ALA A 473 2.48 -40.15 -18.06
CA ALA A 473 2.70 -41.47 -18.64
C ALA A 473 3.34 -41.36 -20.05
#